data_AF-A0A540WUJ4-F1
#
_entry.id   AF-A0A540WUJ4-F1
#
_cell.length_a   1.000
_cell.length_b   1.000
_cell.length_c   1.000
_cell.angle_alpha   90.00
_cell.angle_beta   90.00
_cell.angle_gamma   90.00
#
_symmetry.space_group_name_H-M   'P 1'
#
loop_
_entity.id
_entity.type
_entity.pdbx_description
1 polymer ?
#
loop_
_entity_poly.entity_id
_entity_poly.type
_entity_poly.pdbx_seq_one_letter_code
_entity_poly.pdbx_strand_id
1 'polypeptide(L)'
;MTRWLVPVLVLVGAAMMTALGHLSFNAALFVPLLALGGGLLLLVTLVLAVLPARRSVNFVTLAYLLGGIALAGAGMVRGMSWRFDRVEEEFAPLIAALDAYHAEKGQYPEAVAELIPAHLSKAPSCELESEPAVRQGLSDGGYYRKGPDDYGITCYTIVFWKYSYNPVKKYWYGWD
;
A
#
# COMPACT_ATOMS: atom_id res chain seq x y z
N MET A 1 28.32 27.74 -4.72
CA MET A 1 26.90 27.39 -4.97
C MET A 1 26.56 25.92 -4.73
N THR A 2 27.51 24.99 -4.84
CA THR A 2 27.28 23.52 -4.71
C THR A 2 26.90 22.99 -3.32
N ARG A 3 27.16 23.73 -2.23
CA ARG A 3 26.90 23.27 -0.85
C ARG A 3 25.42 23.09 -0.50
N TRP A 4 24.51 23.77 -1.21
CA TRP A 4 23.06 23.70 -1.00
C TRP A 4 22.36 22.74 -1.97
N LEU A 5 23.08 22.29 -2.98
CA LEU A 5 22.52 21.52 -4.09
C LEU A 5 22.16 20.10 -3.64
N VAL A 6 23.04 19.46 -2.87
CA VAL A 6 22.83 18.10 -2.37
C VAL A 6 21.63 18.00 -1.40
N PRO A 7 21.50 18.86 -0.36
CA PRO A 7 20.34 18.80 0.54
C PRO A 7 19.00 19.09 -0.15
N VAL A 8 18.98 20.04 -1.09
CA VAL A 8 17.77 20.39 -1.85
C VAL A 8 17.36 19.23 -2.76
N LEU A 9 18.30 18.58 -3.44
CA LEU A 9 18.01 17.40 -4.25
C LEU A 9 17.48 16.23 -3.42
N VAL A 10 17.99 16.03 -2.20
CA VAL A 10 17.48 14.99 -1.29
C VAL A 10 16.04 15.28 -0.88
N LEU A 11 15.70 16.53 -0.53
CA LEU A 11 14.33 16.91 -0.19
C LEU A 11 13.37 16.79 -1.38
N VAL A 12 13.77 17.26 -2.55
CA VAL A 12 12.95 17.17 -3.76
C VAL A 12 12.72 15.71 -4.14
N GLY A 13 13.75 14.87 -4.05
CA GLY A 13 13.63 13.43 -4.24
C GLY A 13 12.67 12.79 -3.24
N ALA A 14 12.78 13.13 -1.95
CA ALA A 14 11.87 12.64 -0.92
C ALA A 14 10.42 13.08 -1.18
N ALA A 15 10.18 14.36 -1.50
CA ALA A 15 8.85 14.89 -1.78
C ALA A 15 8.22 14.28 -3.04
N MET A 16 9.00 14.12 -4.12
CA MET A 16 8.53 13.41 -5.32
C MET A 16 8.16 11.96 -5.00
N MET A 17 8.94 11.27 -4.17
CA MET A 17 8.63 9.89 -3.80
C MET A 17 7.43 9.77 -2.88
N THR A 18 7.20 10.72 -1.97
CA THR A 18 5.95 10.81 -1.20
C THR A 18 4.77 11.00 -2.16
N ALA A 19 4.87 11.93 -3.10
CA ALA A 19 3.83 12.16 -4.12
C ALA A 19 3.61 10.93 -5.02
N LEU A 20 4.67 10.24 -5.42
CA LEU A 20 4.56 9.00 -6.21
C LEU A 20 4.00 7.84 -5.39
N GLY A 21 4.26 7.79 -4.08
CA GLY A 21 3.64 6.84 -3.16
C GLY A 21 2.13 7.03 -3.01
N HIS A 22 1.61 8.25 -3.24
CA HIS A 22 0.17 8.48 -3.37
C HIS A 22 -0.43 7.97 -4.69
N LEU A 23 0.41 7.72 -5.70
CA LEU A 23 -0.02 7.34 -7.05
C LEU A 23 0.23 5.86 -7.35
N SER A 24 1.18 5.21 -6.66
CA SER A 24 1.52 3.81 -6.91
C SER A 24 2.14 3.14 -5.69
N PHE A 25 1.75 1.89 -5.49
CA PHE A 25 2.33 1.04 -4.45
C PHE A 25 3.80 0.68 -4.78
N ASN A 26 4.13 0.41 -6.05
CA ASN A 26 5.53 0.20 -6.47
C ASN A 26 6.48 1.35 -6.12
N ALA A 27 6.04 2.62 -6.22
CA ALA A 27 6.89 3.74 -5.81
C ALA A 27 7.18 3.72 -4.30
N ALA A 28 6.21 3.31 -3.49
CA ALA A 28 6.36 3.21 -2.04
C ALA A 28 7.39 2.13 -1.63
N LEU A 29 7.59 1.09 -2.44
CA LEU A 29 8.62 0.06 -2.20
C LEU A 29 10.06 0.55 -2.37
N PHE A 30 10.29 1.64 -3.11
CA PHE A 30 11.63 2.24 -3.25
C PHE A 30 11.99 3.19 -2.10
N VAL A 31 11.00 3.56 -1.28
CA VAL A 31 11.17 4.51 -0.19
C VAL A 31 12.09 4.00 0.93
N PRO A 32 12.03 2.71 1.35
CA PRO A 32 13.01 2.13 2.28
C PRO A 32 14.47 2.19 1.79
N LEU A 33 14.71 1.99 0.49
CA LEU A 33 16.06 2.07 -0.09
C LEU A 33 16.63 3.49 0.03
N LEU A 34 15.80 4.51 -0.20
CA LEU A 34 16.17 5.90 -0.01
C LEU A 34 16.35 6.26 1.48
N ALA A 35 15.51 5.72 2.36
CA ALA A 35 15.65 5.90 3.80
C ALA A 35 16.95 5.28 4.34
N LEU A 36 17.35 4.11 3.83
CA LEU A 36 18.64 3.48 4.16
C LEU A 36 19.81 4.32 3.65
N GLY A 37 19.76 4.82 2.41
CA GLY A 37 20.78 5.72 1.86
C GLY A 37 20.90 7.03 2.64
N GLY A 38 19.77 7.66 2.98
CA GLY A 38 19.70 8.86 3.79
C GLY A 38 20.18 8.64 5.23
N GLY A 39 19.83 7.51 5.84
CA GLY A 39 20.28 7.10 7.16
C GLY A 39 21.79 6.87 7.22
N LEU A 40 22.36 6.23 6.19
CA LEU A 40 23.81 6.02 6.09
C LEU A 40 24.55 7.35 5.96
N LEU A 41 24.05 8.28 5.14
CA LEU A 41 24.59 9.64 5.04
C LEU A 41 24.50 10.38 6.38
N LEU A 42 23.38 10.27 7.08
CA LEU A 42 23.18 10.89 8.40
C LEU A 42 24.18 10.36 9.42
N LEU A 43 24.40 9.04 9.43
CA LEU A 43 25.36 8.36 10.29
C LEU A 43 26.81 8.79 9.98
N VAL A 44 27.19 8.86 8.70
CA VAL A 44 28.51 9.39 8.29
C VAL A 44 28.67 10.85 8.74
N THR A 45 27.63 11.66 8.62
CA THR A 45 27.66 13.07 9.02
C THR A 45 27.83 13.22 10.54
N LEU A 46 27.16 12.38 11.33
CA LEU A 46 27.31 12.30 12.79
C LEU A 46 28.70 11.83 13.20
N VAL A 47 29.26 10.81 12.56
CA VAL A 47 30.62 10.33 12.84
C VAL A 47 31.66 11.41 12.54
N LEU A 48 31.53 12.10 11.40
CA LEU A 48 32.40 13.22 11.03
C LEU A 48 32.26 14.43 11.98
N ALA A 49 31.09 14.60 12.60
CA ALA A 49 30.80 15.65 13.56
C ALA A 49 31.44 15.41 14.94
N VAL A 50 31.60 14.15 15.34
CA VAL A 50 32.20 13.75 16.63
C VAL A 50 33.73 13.63 16.53
N LEU A 51 34.28 13.52 15.32
CA LEU A 51 35.73 13.47 15.12
C LEU A 51 36.40 14.81 15.48
N PRO A 52 37.44 14.81 16.33
CA PRO A 52 38.05 16.02 16.90
C PRO A 52 38.73 16.94 15.87
N ALA A 53 38.88 16.48 14.62
CA ALA A 53 39.56 17.21 13.54
C ALA A 53 38.65 18.18 12.74
N ARG A 54 37.32 18.20 12.93
CA ARG A 54 36.42 19.11 12.19
C ARG A 54 35.29 19.67 13.07
N ARG A 55 35.47 20.91 13.55
CA ARG A 55 34.60 21.59 14.52
C ARG A 55 33.30 22.21 13.96
N SER A 56 32.99 22.07 12.67
CA SER A 56 31.80 22.71 12.08
C SER A 56 30.81 21.68 11.55
N VAL A 57 29.98 21.15 12.44
CA VAL A 57 28.83 20.33 12.05
C VAL A 57 27.80 21.26 11.41
N ASN A 58 27.45 21.00 10.15
CA ASN A 58 26.42 21.77 9.48
C ASN A 58 25.03 21.28 9.93
N PHE A 59 24.51 21.86 11.01
CA PHE A 59 23.17 21.55 11.55
C PHE A 59 22.07 21.64 10.48
N VAL A 60 22.27 22.46 9.45
CA VAL A 60 21.34 22.58 8.32
C VAL A 60 21.31 21.29 7.49
N THR A 61 22.47 20.69 7.21
CA THR A 61 22.55 19.39 6.51
C THR A 61 21.89 18.27 7.31
N LEU A 62 22.08 18.27 8.64
CA LEU A 62 21.43 17.29 9.52
C LEU A 62 19.91 17.44 9.50
N ALA A 63 19.38 18.66 9.58
CA ALA A 63 17.95 18.93 9.52
C ALA A 63 17.33 18.45 8.19
N TYR A 64 18.02 18.64 7.07
CA TYR A 64 17.56 18.15 5.77
C TYR A 64 17.53 16.62 5.67
N LEU A 65 18.54 15.94 6.21
CA LEU A 65 18.56 14.47 6.23
C LEU A 65 17.43 13.90 7.10
N LEU A 66 17.21 14.48 8.28
CA LEU A 66 16.09 14.11 9.14
C LEU A 66 14.73 14.36 8.47
N GLY A 67 14.56 15.52 7.83
CA GLY A 67 13.35 15.85 7.07
C GLY A 67 13.10 14.89 5.91
N GLY A 68 14.15 14.51 5.17
CA GLY A 68 14.06 13.53 4.09
C GLY A 68 13.64 12.14 4.58
N ILE A 69 14.20 11.68 5.72
CA ILE A 69 13.81 10.40 6.34
C ILE A 69 12.35 10.44 6.81
N ALA A 70 11.90 11.54 7.43
CA ALA A 70 10.51 11.68 7.87
C ALA A 70 9.52 11.65 6.70
N LEU A 71 9.84 12.35 5.60
CA LEU A 71 9.02 12.35 4.38
C LEU A 71 8.98 10.98 3.70
N ALA A 72 10.10 10.27 3.69
CA ALA A 72 10.17 8.88 3.24
C ALA A 72 9.27 7.99 4.10
N GLY A 73 9.39 8.04 5.43
CA GLY A 73 8.51 7.28 6.32
C GLY A 73 7.02 7.53 6.07
N ALA A 74 6.63 8.80 5.92
CA ALA A 74 5.25 9.17 5.60
C ALA A 74 4.78 8.61 4.24
N GLY A 75 5.63 8.68 3.22
CA GLY A 75 5.34 8.13 1.88
C GLY A 75 5.14 6.63 1.88
N MET A 76 5.94 5.88 2.66
CA MET A 76 5.81 4.43 2.79
C MET A 76 4.49 4.04 3.46
N VAL A 77 4.17 4.66 4.60
CA VAL A 77 2.91 4.40 5.34
C VAL A 77 1.70 4.68 4.45
N ARG A 78 1.72 5.81 3.74
CA ARG A 78 0.61 6.19 2.85
C ARG A 78 0.49 5.29 1.62
N GLY A 79 1.61 4.88 1.03
CA GLY A 79 1.60 3.97 -0.12
C GLY A 79 1.04 2.58 0.25
N MET A 80 1.34 2.08 1.45
CA MET A 80 0.70 0.87 1.97
C MET A 80 -0.80 1.08 2.19
N SER A 81 -1.21 2.19 2.80
CA SER A 81 -2.63 2.45 3.03
C SER A 81 -3.42 2.65 1.74
N TRP A 82 -2.83 3.26 0.71
CA TRP A 82 -3.48 3.44 -0.60
C TRP A 82 -3.89 2.10 -1.21
N ARG A 83 -3.03 1.08 -1.11
CA ARG A 83 -3.37 -0.25 -1.63
C ARG A 83 -4.57 -0.84 -0.89
N PHE A 84 -4.64 -0.69 0.43
CA PHE A 84 -5.78 -1.15 1.22
C PHE A 84 -7.04 -0.38 0.87
N ASP A 85 -6.99 0.96 0.87
CA ASP A 85 -8.11 1.83 0.48
C ASP A 85 -8.72 1.38 -0.86
N ARG A 86 -7.86 1.08 -1.85
CA ARG A 86 -8.28 0.64 -3.18
C ARG A 86 -8.84 -0.78 -3.22
N VAL A 87 -8.36 -1.70 -2.38
CA VAL A 87 -8.98 -3.02 -2.22
C VAL A 87 -10.39 -2.84 -1.65
N GLU A 88 -10.55 -2.03 -0.60
CA GLU A 88 -11.86 -1.83 0.02
C GLU A 88 -12.88 -1.22 -0.96
N GLU A 89 -12.46 -0.21 -1.73
CA GLU A 89 -13.28 0.41 -2.78
C GLU A 89 -13.67 -0.58 -3.88
N GLU A 90 -12.71 -1.36 -4.41
CA GLU A 90 -12.96 -2.30 -5.51
C GLU A 90 -13.87 -3.47 -5.09
N PHE A 91 -13.79 -3.89 -3.83
CA PHE A 91 -14.54 -5.03 -3.31
C PHE A 91 -15.88 -4.66 -2.66
N ALA A 92 -16.14 -3.38 -2.39
CA ALA A 92 -17.43 -2.94 -1.86
C ALA A 92 -18.64 -3.41 -2.70
N PRO A 93 -18.62 -3.36 -4.05
CA PRO A 93 -19.71 -3.89 -4.86
C PRO A 93 -19.90 -5.40 -4.73
N LEU A 94 -18.81 -6.16 -4.60
CA LEU A 94 -18.88 -7.62 -4.40
C LEU A 94 -19.51 -7.96 -3.05
N ILE A 95 -19.12 -7.27 -1.98
CA ILE A 95 -19.69 -7.47 -0.63
C ILE A 95 -21.20 -7.20 -0.66
N ALA A 96 -21.62 -6.11 -1.29
CA ALA A 96 -23.05 -5.80 -1.44
C ALA A 96 -23.80 -6.85 -2.26
N ALA A 97 -23.20 -7.35 -3.35
CA ALA A 97 -23.79 -8.40 -4.18
C ALA A 97 -23.92 -9.73 -3.43
N LEU A 98 -22.91 -10.09 -2.62
CA LEU A 98 -22.93 -11.28 -1.77
C LEU A 98 -24.03 -11.20 -0.71
N ASP A 99 -24.15 -10.07 -0.03
CA ASP A 99 -25.19 -9.85 0.99
C ASP A 99 -26.60 -9.89 0.35
N ALA A 100 -26.76 -9.33 -0.85
CA ALA A 100 -28.03 -9.40 -1.60
C ALA A 100 -28.38 -10.82 -2.05
N TYR A 101 -27.41 -11.58 -2.58
CA TYR A 101 -27.61 -12.96 -2.99
C TYR A 101 -27.97 -13.85 -1.79
N HIS A 102 -27.29 -13.68 -0.66
CA HIS A 102 -27.61 -14.40 0.58
C HIS A 102 -29.02 -14.09 1.08
N ALA A 103 -29.44 -12.82 1.03
CA ALA A 103 -30.80 -12.43 1.40
C ALA A 103 -31.88 -13.06 0.50
N GLU A 104 -31.58 -13.33 -0.78
CA GLU A 104 -32.52 -13.96 -1.72
C GLU A 104 -32.53 -15.50 -1.63
N LYS A 105 -31.35 -16.12 -1.56
CA LYS A 105 -31.19 -17.58 -1.65
C LYS A 105 -31.05 -18.27 -0.30
N GLY A 106 -30.82 -17.51 0.77
CA GLY A 106 -30.50 -18.04 2.11
C GLY A 106 -29.12 -18.70 2.21
N GLN A 107 -28.26 -18.53 1.21
CA GLN A 107 -26.87 -19.01 1.21
C GLN A 107 -26.00 -18.15 0.30
N TYR A 108 -24.69 -18.11 0.56
CA TYR A 108 -23.70 -17.46 -0.30
C TYR A 108 -23.40 -18.31 -1.55
N PRO A 109 -23.05 -17.70 -2.70
CA PRO A 109 -22.77 -18.42 -3.93
C PRO A 109 -21.53 -19.31 -3.81
N GLU A 110 -21.44 -20.40 -4.57
CA GLU A 110 -20.21 -21.22 -4.61
C GLU A 110 -19.06 -20.46 -5.30
N ALA A 111 -19.40 -19.63 -6.30
CA ALA A 111 -18.42 -18.83 -7.05
C ALA A 111 -18.94 -17.42 -7.38
N VAL A 112 -18.03 -16.46 -7.59
CA VAL A 112 -18.40 -15.08 -7.96
C VAL A 112 -19.12 -15.02 -9.30
N ALA A 113 -18.87 -16.00 -10.18
CA ALA A 113 -19.56 -16.12 -11.46
C ALA A 113 -21.09 -16.20 -11.35
N GLU A 114 -21.63 -16.73 -10.24
CA GLU A 114 -23.08 -16.80 -10.01
C GLU A 114 -23.73 -15.44 -9.74
N LEU A 115 -22.93 -14.46 -9.30
CA LEU A 115 -23.40 -13.09 -9.07
C LEU A 115 -23.48 -12.31 -10.39
N ILE A 116 -22.83 -12.79 -11.45
CA ILE A 116 -22.71 -12.07 -12.72
C ILE A 116 -23.69 -12.63 -13.74
N PRO A 117 -24.48 -11.79 -14.44
CA PRO A 117 -24.54 -10.33 -14.35
C PRO A 117 -25.58 -9.80 -13.34
N ALA A 118 -26.34 -10.67 -12.68
CA ALA A 118 -27.57 -10.31 -11.96
C ALA A 118 -27.35 -9.35 -10.78
N HIS A 119 -26.32 -9.60 -9.97
CA HIS A 119 -25.98 -8.81 -8.77
C HIS A 119 -24.66 -8.04 -8.92
N LEU A 120 -23.83 -8.41 -9.91
CA LEU A 120 -22.50 -7.83 -10.11
C LEU A 120 -22.18 -7.76 -11.60
N SER A 121 -21.66 -6.62 -12.07
CA SER A 121 -21.33 -6.43 -13.49
C SER A 121 -20.03 -7.14 -13.92
N LYS A 122 -19.04 -7.17 -13.04
CA LYS A 122 -17.75 -7.82 -13.23
C LYS A 122 -17.14 -8.25 -11.90
N ALA A 123 -16.36 -9.33 -11.90
CA ALA A 123 -15.62 -9.74 -10.71
C ALA A 123 -14.53 -8.68 -10.38
N PRO A 124 -14.34 -8.32 -9.10
CA PRO A 124 -13.21 -7.50 -8.69
C PRO A 124 -11.90 -8.30 -8.77
N SER A 125 -10.77 -7.59 -8.72
CA SER A 125 -9.44 -8.21 -8.73
C SER A 125 -8.56 -7.66 -7.62
N CYS A 126 -7.76 -8.53 -7.01
CA CYS A 126 -6.69 -8.13 -6.08
C CYS A 126 -5.47 -7.52 -6.80
N GLU A 127 -5.39 -7.65 -8.13
CA GLU A 127 -4.35 -7.02 -8.95
C GLU A 127 -4.74 -5.57 -9.28
N LEU A 128 -4.46 -4.67 -8.35
CA LEU A 128 -4.85 -3.26 -8.46
C LEU A 128 -3.98 -2.43 -9.39
N GLU A 129 -2.78 -2.90 -9.72
CA GLU A 129 -1.79 -2.15 -10.53
C GLU A 129 -1.93 -2.37 -12.05
N SER A 130 -2.70 -3.36 -12.49
CA SER A 130 -3.02 -3.53 -13.91
C SER A 130 -4.13 -2.57 -14.33
N GLU A 131 -4.03 -2.02 -15.55
CA GLU A 131 -5.08 -1.19 -16.11
C GLU A 131 -6.42 -1.95 -16.09
N PRO A 132 -7.55 -1.26 -15.80
CA PRO A 132 -8.85 -1.90 -15.65
C PRO A 132 -9.27 -2.78 -16.83
N ALA A 133 -8.76 -2.51 -18.04
CA ALA A 133 -9.07 -3.23 -19.27
C ALA A 133 -8.27 -4.55 -19.45
N VAL A 134 -7.17 -4.75 -18.73
CA VAL A 134 -6.25 -5.89 -18.91
C VAL A 134 -6.44 -6.98 -17.83
N ARG A 135 -7.33 -6.76 -16.85
CA ARG A 135 -7.61 -7.72 -15.79
C ARG A 135 -8.35 -8.93 -16.37
N GLN A 136 -7.60 -9.99 -16.68
CA GLN A 136 -8.16 -11.26 -17.13
C GLN A 136 -9.04 -11.82 -16.01
N GLY A 137 -10.34 -11.86 -16.26
CA GLY A 137 -11.33 -12.40 -15.34
C GLY A 137 -11.10 -13.89 -15.09
N LEU A 138 -11.48 -14.31 -13.88
CA LEU A 138 -11.44 -15.67 -13.32
C LEU A 138 -10.15 -16.04 -12.56
N SER A 139 -9.86 -15.26 -11.52
CA SER A 139 -9.83 -15.80 -10.15
C SER A 139 -10.97 -15.12 -9.40
N ASP A 140 -11.60 -15.74 -8.39
CA ASP A 140 -12.78 -15.20 -7.68
C ASP A 140 -12.51 -13.89 -6.89
N GLY A 141 -11.53 -13.07 -7.28
CA GLY A 141 -11.13 -11.87 -6.56
C GLY A 141 -10.61 -12.19 -5.15
N GLY A 142 -10.19 -13.43 -4.89
CA GLY A 142 -9.87 -13.86 -3.53
C GLY A 142 -11.10 -14.14 -2.65
N TYR A 143 -12.32 -14.14 -3.21
CA TYR A 143 -13.49 -14.72 -2.58
C TYR A 143 -13.33 -16.23 -2.42
N TYR A 144 -13.81 -16.75 -1.29
CA TYR A 144 -13.99 -18.17 -1.07
C TYR A 144 -15.15 -18.39 -0.10
N ARG A 145 -15.94 -19.42 -0.38
CA ARG A 145 -17.02 -19.86 0.51
C ARG A 145 -16.45 -20.74 1.61
N LYS A 146 -16.79 -20.46 2.88
CA LYS A 146 -16.43 -21.31 4.04
C LYS A 146 -17.56 -22.24 4.45
N GLY A 147 -18.79 -21.81 4.21
CA GLY A 147 -20.01 -22.57 4.46
C GLY A 147 -21.22 -21.91 3.78
N PRO A 148 -22.44 -22.42 3.97
CA PRO A 148 -23.65 -21.80 3.41
C PRO A 148 -23.86 -20.34 3.82
N ASP A 149 -23.54 -20.02 5.07
CA ASP A 149 -23.75 -18.70 5.66
C ASP A 149 -22.45 -17.97 6.01
N ASP A 150 -21.31 -18.43 5.46
CA ASP A 150 -20.01 -17.81 5.73
C ASP A 150 -19.11 -17.79 4.49
N TYR A 151 -18.41 -16.68 4.33
CA TYR A 151 -17.45 -16.47 3.25
C TYR A 151 -16.18 -15.78 3.76
N GLY A 152 -15.19 -15.69 2.89
CA GLY A 152 -14.05 -14.83 3.10
C GLY A 152 -13.66 -14.17 1.80
N ILE A 153 -12.99 -13.03 1.93
CA ILE A 153 -12.27 -12.40 0.83
C ILE A 153 -10.85 -12.22 1.33
N THR A 154 -9.86 -12.68 0.58
CA THR A 154 -8.45 -12.55 0.92
C THR A 154 -7.63 -12.15 -0.29
N CYS A 155 -7.03 -10.96 -0.22
CA CYS A 155 -6.07 -10.47 -1.21
C CYS A 155 -4.65 -10.57 -0.68
N TYR A 156 -3.74 -11.09 -1.52
CA TYR A 156 -2.31 -11.03 -1.28
C TYR A 156 -1.81 -9.64 -1.65
N THR A 157 -1.13 -8.97 -0.72
CA THR A 157 -0.68 -7.59 -0.94
C THR A 157 0.83 -7.52 -1.15
N ILE A 158 1.64 -7.83 -0.14
CA ILE A 158 3.09 -7.59 -0.19
C ILE A 158 3.82 -8.76 0.47
N VAL A 159 4.66 -9.45 -0.31
CA VAL A 159 5.46 -10.60 0.14
C VAL A 159 4.57 -11.71 0.76
N PHE A 160 4.36 -11.68 2.08
CA PHE A 160 3.53 -12.63 2.82
C PHE A 160 2.26 -12.01 3.41
N TRP A 161 2.10 -10.69 3.34
CA TRP A 161 0.97 -9.99 3.93
C TRP A 161 -0.31 -10.24 3.14
N LYS A 162 -1.35 -10.63 3.87
CA LYS A 162 -2.70 -10.84 3.35
C LYS A 162 -3.62 -9.79 3.94
N TYR A 163 -4.52 -9.28 3.11
CA TYR A 163 -5.59 -8.39 3.53
C TYR A 163 -6.91 -9.12 3.35
N SER A 164 -7.61 -9.36 4.47
CA SER A 164 -8.80 -10.19 4.48
C SER A 164 -10.00 -9.44 5.03
N TYR A 165 -11.18 -9.76 4.49
CA TYR A 165 -12.44 -9.24 4.97
C TYR A 165 -13.10 -10.23 5.95
N ASN A 166 -13.56 -9.71 7.09
CA ASN A 166 -14.40 -10.46 8.02
C ASN A 166 -15.88 -10.14 7.74
N PRO A 167 -16.67 -11.06 7.18
CA PRO A 167 -18.07 -10.76 6.84
C PRO A 167 -18.99 -10.62 8.06
N VAL A 168 -18.63 -11.24 9.20
CA VAL A 168 -19.43 -11.17 10.43
C VAL A 168 -19.28 -9.81 11.11
N LYS A 169 -18.04 -9.33 11.24
CA LYS A 169 -17.71 -8.07 11.91
C LYS A 169 -17.61 -6.88 10.95
N LYS A 170 -17.76 -7.12 9.65
CA LYS A 170 -17.77 -6.12 8.56
C LYS A 170 -16.54 -5.18 8.57
N TYR A 171 -15.35 -5.73 8.74
CA TYR A 171 -14.09 -4.97 8.67
C TYR A 171 -12.99 -5.75 7.96
N TRP A 172 -12.04 -5.00 7.41
CA TRP A 172 -10.83 -5.54 6.80
C TRP A 172 -9.68 -5.61 7.80
N TYR A 173 -8.82 -6.61 7.66
CA TYR A 173 -7.65 -6.79 8.53
C TYR A 173 -6.47 -7.39 7.78
N GLY A 174 -5.28 -6.94 8.15
CA GLY A 174 -4.01 -7.48 7.69
C GLY A 174 -3.47 -8.58 8.61
N TRP A 175 -2.84 -9.60 8.04
CA TRP A 175 -2.15 -10.67 8.77
C TRP A 175 -1.04 -11.31 7.91
N ASP A 176 -0.09 -11.96 8.57
CA ASP A 176 1.08 -12.65 7.99
C ASP A 176 0.96 -14.18 8.01
#